data_AF-A0A257MV37-F1
#
_entry.id   AF-A0A257MV37-F1
#
_cell.length_a   1.000
_cell.length_b   1.000
_cell.length_c   1.000
_cell.angle_alpha   90.00
_cell.angle_beta   90.00
_cell.angle_gamma   90.00
#
_symmetry.space_group_name_H-M   'P 1'
#
loop_
_entity.id
_entity.type
_entity.pdbx_description
1 polymer ?
#
loop_
_entity_poly.entity_id
_entity_poly.type
_entity_poly.pdbx_seq_one_letter_code
_entity_poly.pdbx_strand_id
1 'polypeptide(L)'
;MITIETLRNNAAKFAKEFVDSTYEMGDAQDFMRGLCAIFGLNHRRFVSFEKRVKKLGGKQGRIDGFIPSLLLVEMKSAGKDLDKA
;
A
#
# COMPACT_ATOMS: atom_id res chain seq x y z
N MET A 1 -8.30 -21.62 -0.58
CA MET A 1 -9.15 -20.41 -0.52
C MET A 1 -8.95 -19.80 0.86
N ILE A 2 -8.67 -18.51 0.99
CA ILE A 2 -8.49 -17.87 2.30
C ILE A 2 -9.85 -17.78 3.01
N THR A 3 -9.91 -18.12 4.29
CA THR A 3 -11.13 -18.00 5.08
C THR A 3 -11.24 -16.59 5.68
N ILE A 4 -12.45 -16.18 6.06
CA ILE A 4 -12.66 -14.89 6.74
C ILE A 4 -11.90 -14.83 8.07
N GLU A 5 -11.80 -15.93 8.79
CA GLU A 5 -11.03 -16.02 10.04
C GLU A 5 -9.53 -15.81 9.81
N THR A 6 -8.95 -16.46 8.80
CA THR A 6 -7.55 -16.26 8.42
C THR A 6 -7.30 -14.81 8.00
N LEU A 7 -8.22 -14.20 7.25
CA LEU A 7 -8.12 -12.80 6.84
C LEU A 7 -8.11 -11.87 8.05
N ARG A 8 -9.01 -12.07 9.02
CA ARG A 8 -9.05 -11.29 10.27
C ARG A 8 -7.78 -11.46 11.09
N ASN A 9 -7.27 -12.69 11.21
CA ASN A 9 -6.04 -12.97 11.95
C ASN A 9 -4.83 -12.29 11.30
N ASN A 10 -4.73 -12.32 9.97
CA ASN A 10 -3.66 -11.65 9.25
C ASN A 10 -3.78 -10.13 9.38
N ALA A 11 -4.99 -9.58 9.27
CA ALA A 11 -5.24 -8.15 9.43
C ALA A 11 -4.88 -7.66 10.84
N ALA A 12 -5.19 -8.43 11.88
CA ALA A 12 -4.83 -8.10 13.26
C ALA A 12 -3.31 -8.13 13.48
N LYS A 13 -2.58 -9.08 12.87
CA LYS A 13 -1.12 -9.12 12.92
C LYS A 13 -0.49 -7.93 12.20
N PHE A 14 -0.97 -7.64 10.99
CA PHE A 14 -0.56 -6.49 10.20
C PHE A 14 -0.73 -5.18 10.99
N ALA A 15 -1.91 -4.96 11.58
CA ALA A 15 -2.17 -3.75 12.36
C ALA A 15 -1.22 -3.59 13.56
N LYS A 16 -0.82 -4.70 14.21
CA LYS A 16 0.15 -4.67 15.31
C LYS A 16 1.57 -4.41 14.83
N GLU A 17 1.95 -4.97 13.68
CA GLU A 17 3.29 -4.83 13.11
C GLU A 17 3.59 -3.39 12.68
N PHE A 18 2.60 -2.71 12.11
CA PHE A 18 2.77 -1.35 11.57
C PHE A 18 2.26 -0.23 12.51
N VAL A 19 1.90 -0.54 13.76
CA VAL A 19 1.30 0.45 14.69
C VAL A 19 2.18 1.67 14.94
N ASP A 20 3.50 1.47 14.97
CA ASP A 20 4.50 2.53 15.22
C ASP A 20 5.22 2.97 13.93
N SER A 21 4.75 2.53 12.75
CA SER A 21 5.35 2.91 11.48
C SER A 21 5.09 4.39 11.21
N THR A 22 6.17 5.16 11.16
CA THR A 22 6.13 6.62 10.96
C THR A 22 6.99 7.08 9.79
N TYR A 23 7.88 6.20 9.28
CA TYR A 23 8.86 6.54 8.25
C TYR A 23 8.50 5.94 6.88
N GLU A 24 7.86 6.78 6.07
CA GLU A 24 7.32 6.44 4.75
C GLU A 24 8.34 5.81 3.80
N MET A 25 9.55 6.39 3.66
CA MET A 25 10.52 5.87 2.68
C MET A 25 11.11 4.51 3.06
N GLY A 26 11.13 4.15 4.34
CA GLY A 26 11.63 2.86 4.80
C GLY A 26 10.54 1.79 4.80
N ASP A 27 9.33 2.16 5.22
CA ASP A 27 8.30 1.18 5.55
C ASP A 27 7.27 0.97 4.42
N ALA A 28 7.17 1.86 3.43
CA ALA A 28 6.11 1.80 2.41
C ALA A 28 6.07 0.48 1.64
N GLN A 29 7.25 -0.06 1.27
CA GLN A 29 7.30 -1.34 0.54
C GLN A 29 6.86 -2.51 1.42
N ASP A 30 7.29 -2.53 2.68
CA ASP A 30 6.94 -3.60 3.62
C ASP A 30 5.48 -3.51 4.06
N PHE A 31 4.95 -2.30 4.23
CA PHE A 31 3.52 -2.07 4.44
C PHE A 31 2.69 -2.64 3.29
N MET A 32 3.05 -2.35 2.03
CA MET A 32 2.33 -2.91 0.87
C MET A 32 2.45 -4.43 0.80
N ARG A 33 3.61 -5.00 1.14
CA ARG A 33 3.80 -6.46 1.18
C ARG A 33 2.91 -7.09 2.26
N GLY A 34 2.88 -6.51 3.45
CA GLY A 34 2.01 -6.93 4.55
C GLY A 34 0.53 -6.83 4.19
N LEU A 35 0.14 -5.73 3.53
CA LEU A 35 -1.22 -5.53 3.04
C LEU A 35 -1.63 -6.62 2.05
N CYS A 36 -0.77 -6.96 1.09
CA CYS A 36 -1.02 -8.08 0.18
C CYS A 36 -1.12 -9.42 0.92
N ALA A 37 -0.27 -9.64 1.93
CA ALA A 37 -0.24 -10.86 2.71
C ALA A 37 -1.55 -11.09 3.50
N ILE A 38 -2.24 -10.03 3.94
CA ILE A 38 -3.57 -10.14 4.56
C ILE A 38 -4.53 -10.95 3.69
N PHE A 39 -4.52 -10.68 2.39
CA PHE A 39 -5.40 -11.31 1.40
C PHE A 39 -4.80 -12.55 0.74
N GLY A 40 -3.60 -12.98 1.15
CA GLY A 40 -2.88 -14.09 0.50
C GLY A 40 -2.43 -13.78 -0.92
N LEU A 41 -2.28 -12.49 -1.27
CA LEU A 41 -1.85 -12.05 -2.59
C LEU A 41 -0.33 -12.01 -2.68
N ASN A 42 0.19 -12.43 -3.83
CA ASN A 42 1.61 -12.29 -4.12
C ASN A 42 1.91 -10.86 -4.59
N HIS A 43 2.53 -10.05 -3.72
CA HIS A 43 2.85 -8.65 -4.04
C HIS A 43 3.61 -8.47 -5.35
N ARG A 44 4.52 -9.38 -5.72
CA ARG A 44 5.30 -9.29 -6.99
C ARG A 44 4.43 -9.41 -8.23
N ARG A 45 3.28 -10.09 -8.13
CA ARG A 45 2.33 -10.26 -9.24
C ARG A 45 1.26 -9.18 -9.26
N PHE A 46 0.87 -8.69 -8.08
CA PHE A 46 -0.32 -7.85 -7.93
C PHE A 46 -0.01 -6.38 -7.70
N VAL A 47 1.19 -6.03 -7.25
CA VAL A 47 1.56 -4.64 -6.95
C VAL A 47 2.62 -4.17 -7.93
N SER A 48 2.32 -3.06 -8.61
CA SER A 48 3.34 -2.25 -9.30
C SER A 48 3.72 -1.08 -8.40
N PHE A 49 4.99 -1.02 -8.01
CA PHE A 49 5.56 0.07 -7.22
C PHE A 49 6.06 1.20 -8.12
N GLU A 50 6.02 2.43 -7.62
CA GLU A 50 6.64 3.63 -8.22
C GLU A 50 6.34 3.87 -9.72
N LYS A 51 5.08 3.69 -10.13
CA LYS A 51 4.69 3.92 -11.52
C LYS A 51 4.58 5.42 -11.80
N ARG A 52 5.28 5.92 -12.83
CA ARG A 52 4.99 7.25 -13.39
C ARG A 52 3.62 7.23 -14.07
N VAL A 53 2.72 8.09 -13.63
CA VAL A 53 1.37 8.23 -14.18
C VAL A 53 1.15 9.64 -14.70
N LYS A 54 0.34 9.76 -15.75
CA LYS A 54 -0.16 11.07 -16.19
C LYS A 54 -1.33 11.44 -15.28
N LYS A 55 -1.16 12.48 -14.48
CA LYS A 55 -2.24 13.10 -13.71
C LYS A 55 -3.16 13.88 -14.66
N LEU A 56 -4.39 14.12 -14.22
CA LEU A 56 -5.33 15.01 -14.93
C LEU A 56 -4.68 16.40 -15.11
N GLY A 57 -4.81 16.98 -16.31
CA GLY A 57 -4.16 18.24 -16.66
C GLY A 57 -2.72 18.11 -17.18
N GLY A 58 -2.26 16.92 -17.54
CA GLY A 58 -0.99 16.71 -18.26
C GLY A 58 0.26 16.72 -17.37
N LYS A 59 0.10 16.90 -16.05
CA LYS A 59 1.20 16.82 -15.09
C LYS A 59 1.63 15.36 -14.89
N GLN A 60 2.93 15.13 -14.74
CA GLN A 60 3.44 13.82 -14.33
C GLN A 60 3.34 13.66 -12.82
N GLY A 61 2.89 12.50 -12.38
CA GLY A 61 2.84 12.10 -10.98
C GLY A 61 3.56 10.77 -10.77
N ARG A 62 3.88 10.50 -9.51
CA ARG A 62 4.27 9.16 -9.04
C ARG A 62 3.16 8.65 -8.14
N ILE A 63 2.97 7.33 -8.13
CA ILE A 63 2.11 6.64 -7.18
C ILE A 63 2.97 5.61 -6.45
N ASP A 64 2.70 5.41 -5.17
CA ASP A 64 3.52 4.51 -4.34
C ASP A 64 3.16 3.05 -4.58
N GLY A 65 1.87 2.76 -4.82
CA GLY A 65 1.40 1.43 -5.14
C GLY A 65 0.23 1.41 -6.11
N PHE A 66 0.18 0.38 -6.94
CA PHE A 66 -0.93 0.13 -7.84
C PHE A 66 -1.27 -1.35 -7.92
N ILE A 67 -2.54 -1.67 -7.64
CA ILE A 67 -3.15 -2.98 -7.86
C ILE A 67 -4.17 -2.81 -9.00
N PRO A 68 -3.85 -3.32 -10.21
CA PRO A 68 -4.71 -3.14 -11.38
C PRO A 68 -6.17 -3.53 -11.12
N SER A 69 -7.09 -2.64 -11.53
CA SER A 69 -8.54 -2.81 -11.40
C SER A 69 -9.08 -2.91 -9.98
N LEU A 70 -8.25 -2.66 -8.96
CA LEU A 70 -8.65 -2.78 -7.56
C LEU A 70 -8.32 -1.53 -6.74
N LEU A 71 -7.07 -1.08 -6.76
CA LEU A 71 -6.59 -0.08 -5.81
C LEU A 71 -5.43 0.74 -6.37
N LEU A 72 -5.47 2.05 -6.13
CA LEU A 72 -4.34 2.96 -6.27
C LEU A 72 -3.99 3.48 -4.88
N VAL A 73 -2.69 3.47 -4.55
CA VAL A 73 -2.19 3.80 -3.22
C VAL A 73 -1.21 4.96 -3.32
N GLU A 74 -1.49 5.98 -2.52
CA GLU A 74 -0.58 7.09 -2.21
C GLU A 74 -0.28 7.00 -0.70
N MET A 75 0.99 7.06 -0.33
CA MET A 75 1.46 7.03 1.05
C MET A 75 2.09 8.37 1.40
N LYS A 76 2.01 8.73 2.68
CA LYS A 76 2.70 9.89 3.24
C LYS A 76 3.18 9.58 4.64
N SER A 77 4.30 10.20 5.01
CA SER A 77 4.86 10.14 6.36
C SER A 77 3.85 10.71 7.35
N ALA A 78 3.86 10.22 8.58
CA ALA A 78 2.99 10.72 9.63
C ALA A 78 3.13 12.26 9.77
N GLY A 79 2.00 12.96 9.87
CA GLY A 79 1.96 14.42 9.99
C GLY A 79 2.14 15.21 8.68
N LYS A 80 2.37 14.54 7.53
CA LYS A 80 2.30 15.21 6.23
C LYS A 80 0.86 15.27 5.71
N ASP A 81 0.56 16.36 5.04
CA ASP A 81 -0.75 16.63 4.44
C ASP A 81 -1.03 15.68 3.27
N LEU A 82 -2.12 14.91 3.37
CA LEU A 82 -2.60 13.94 2.38
C LEU A 82 -3.01 14.60 1.05
N ASP A 83 -3.38 15.88 1.05
CA ASP A 83 -3.86 16.58 -0.15
C ASP A 83 -2.73 17.29 -0.93
N LYS A 84 -1.51 17.39 -0.37
CA LYS A 84 -0.35 18.02 -1.05
C LYS A 84 0.29 17.21 -2.20
N ALA A 85 -0.47 16.37 -2.89
CA ALA A 85 0.03 15.50 -3.97
C ALA A 85 0.13 16.21 -5.34
#